data_AF-A0A1I2L111-F1
#
_entry.id   AF-A0A1I2L111-F1
#
_cell.length_a   1.000
_cell.length_b   1.000
_cell.length_c   1.000
_cell.angle_alpha   90.00
_cell.angle_beta   90.00
_cell.angle_gamma   90.00
#
_symmetry.space_group_name_H-M   'P 1'
#
loop_
_entity.id
_entity.type
_entity.pdbx_description
1 polymer ?
#
loop_
_entity_poly.entity_id
_entity_poly.type
_entity_poly.pdbx_seq_one_letter_code
_entity_poly.pdbx_strand_id
1 'polypeptide(L)'
;MNRIFHTHSDARSKRRGFRLATLAASAAVITGGIVLPASTAMAAPMPAAHVVSFVHGGGAGGDGGAGGGGLVGGGGGSGGSGGGSVLGVGGAGGKGGNGGDGILSGGGGGGGGGGGDGVIGGNGGRGGDGGTGLFGGGAGSGGSGGSGVIGGNGGKGGNGGFGVFQGGSGGKGGAGGLGVLFGGLGGGGGAGGGSIF
;
A
#
# COMPACT_ATOMS: atom_id res chain seq x y z
N MET A 1 -42.84 57.40 -25.15
CA MET A 1 -42.97 57.54 -23.68
C MET A 1 -44.01 56.50 -23.26
N ASN A 2 -43.78 55.45 -22.47
CA ASN A 2 -42.92 55.20 -21.31
C ASN A 2 -42.45 53.73 -21.29
N ARG A 3 -41.36 53.45 -20.56
CA ARG A 3 -40.64 52.17 -20.47
C ARG A 3 -40.82 51.57 -19.07
N ILE A 4 -41.03 50.25 -18.92
CA ILE A 4 -40.59 49.47 -17.74
C ILE A 4 -40.17 48.06 -18.22
N PHE A 5 -38.96 47.67 -17.85
CA PHE A 5 -38.33 46.36 -18.10
C PHE A 5 -38.61 45.40 -16.96
N HIS A 6 -38.74 44.10 -17.25
CA HIS A 6 -38.23 43.03 -16.38
C HIS A 6 -37.65 41.89 -17.23
N THR A 7 -36.42 41.53 -16.92
CA THR A 7 -35.59 40.46 -17.49
C THR A 7 -35.91 39.11 -16.83
N HIS A 8 -36.01 38.03 -17.61
CA HIS A 8 -35.07 36.90 -17.63
C HIS A 8 -35.66 35.67 -18.35
N SER A 9 -35.05 35.37 -19.50
CA SER A 9 -34.64 34.07 -20.05
C SER A 9 -35.57 32.85 -19.95
N ASP A 10 -36.03 32.44 -21.13
CA ASP A 10 -36.57 31.13 -21.46
C ASP A 10 -35.63 29.97 -21.09
N ALA A 11 -36.19 28.92 -20.47
CA ALA A 11 -36.21 27.54 -21.01
C ALA A 11 -36.40 26.49 -19.90
N ARG A 12 -37.49 25.73 -20.04
CA ARG A 12 -37.56 24.26 -19.82
C ARG A 12 -37.39 23.73 -18.39
N SER A 13 -38.50 23.30 -17.79
CA SER A 13 -38.92 21.88 -17.81
C SER A 13 -40.01 21.63 -16.77
N LYS A 14 -41.17 21.28 -17.30
CA LYS A 14 -42.38 20.88 -16.56
C LYS A 14 -42.15 19.49 -15.99
N ARG A 15 -41.92 19.35 -14.66
CA ARG A 15 -42.23 18.13 -13.88
C ARG A 15 -42.31 18.46 -12.40
N ARG A 16 -43.51 18.87 -12.00
CA ARG A 16 -44.00 18.85 -10.62
C ARG A 16 -44.26 17.39 -10.23
N GLY A 17 -43.79 16.99 -9.07
CA GLY A 17 -43.94 15.66 -8.50
C GLY A 17 -42.86 15.44 -7.44
N PHE A 18 -42.89 16.19 -6.35
CA PHE A 18 -43.38 15.67 -5.07
C PHE A 18 -42.69 14.36 -4.68
N ARG A 19 -41.58 14.46 -3.94
CA ARG A 19 -41.35 13.84 -2.61
C ARG A 19 -39.86 13.90 -2.25
N LEU A 20 -39.46 15.04 -1.69
CA LEU A 20 -38.39 15.07 -0.71
C LEU A 20 -39.06 14.72 0.63
N ALA A 21 -38.78 13.53 1.18
CA ALA A 21 -39.05 13.21 2.57
C ALA A 21 -38.39 11.86 2.95
N THR A 22 -37.41 11.93 3.86
CA THR A 22 -37.20 10.93 4.94
C THR A 22 -36.52 9.62 4.49
N LEU A 23 -35.19 9.44 4.51
CA LEU A 23 -34.29 9.42 5.68
C LEU A 23 -34.97 8.94 6.97
N ALA A 24 -35.06 7.61 7.13
CA ALA A 24 -35.05 6.83 8.39
C ALA A 24 -35.96 5.58 8.30
N ALA A 25 -35.37 4.39 8.11
CA ALA A 25 -35.86 3.11 8.68
C ALA A 25 -34.91 1.95 8.30
N SER A 26 -34.08 1.54 9.27
CA SER A 26 -33.67 0.16 9.64
C SER A 26 -33.36 -0.85 8.52
N ALA A 27 -32.11 -1.28 8.32
CA ALA A 27 -31.41 -2.29 9.13
C ALA A 27 -32.22 -3.59 9.34
N ALA A 28 -32.14 -4.51 8.38
CA ALA A 28 -32.18 -5.97 8.61
C ALA A 28 -32.02 -6.69 7.25
N VAL A 29 -30.89 -7.37 7.05
CA VAL A 29 -30.83 -8.85 6.99
C VAL A 29 -30.92 -9.38 5.55
N ILE A 30 -29.76 -9.84 5.07
CA ILE A 30 -29.57 -11.05 4.27
C ILE A 30 -30.38 -11.12 2.96
N THR A 31 -29.74 -10.87 1.82
CA THR A 31 -30.08 -11.48 0.53
C THR A 31 -29.08 -11.03 -0.53
N GLY A 32 -27.90 -11.67 -0.55
CA GLY A 32 -26.85 -11.33 -1.50
C GLY A 32 -25.78 -12.42 -1.61
N GLY A 33 -26.18 -13.59 -2.11
CA GLY A 33 -25.28 -14.49 -2.82
C GLY A 33 -24.33 -15.36 -1.99
N ILE A 34 -24.88 -16.30 -1.22
CA ILE A 34 -24.19 -17.58 -1.03
C ILE A 34 -25.04 -18.63 -1.73
N VAL A 35 -24.42 -19.29 -2.69
CA VAL A 35 -24.98 -20.37 -3.49
C VAL A 35 -25.59 -21.43 -2.58
N LEU A 36 -26.84 -21.79 -2.88
CA LEU A 36 -27.63 -22.85 -2.27
C LEU A 36 -26.95 -24.23 -2.48
N PRO A 37 -26.86 -25.08 -1.45
CA PRO A 37 -27.13 -26.51 -1.67
C PRO A 37 -28.41 -26.90 -0.91
N ALA A 38 -29.49 -27.10 -1.66
CA ALA A 38 -30.70 -27.74 -1.15
C ALA A 38 -30.46 -29.27 -1.09
N SER A 39 -30.32 -29.78 0.13
CA SER A 39 -30.76 -31.09 0.66
C SER A 39 -30.84 -32.33 -0.26
N THR A 40 -30.21 -33.44 0.14
CA THR A 40 -30.89 -34.73 0.46
C THR A 40 -29.95 -35.76 1.11
N ALA A 41 -30.54 -36.55 2.02
CA ALA A 41 -30.17 -37.90 2.46
C ALA A 41 -28.92 -38.10 3.36
N MET A 42 -29.19 -38.52 4.61
CA MET A 42 -28.22 -39.22 5.46
C MET A 42 -27.84 -40.55 4.81
N ALA A 43 -26.57 -40.75 4.45
CA ALA A 43 -26.00 -42.06 4.19
C ALA A 43 -24.48 -42.08 4.37
N ALA A 44 -24.05 -42.95 5.29
CA ALA A 44 -22.70 -43.49 5.54
C ALA A 44 -21.58 -42.54 6.02
N PRO A 45 -20.80 -42.95 7.05
CA PRO A 45 -19.56 -42.26 7.41
C PRO A 45 -18.55 -42.50 6.30
N MET A 46 -18.40 -41.51 5.41
CA MET A 46 -17.31 -41.51 4.44
C MET A 46 -15.97 -41.38 5.17
N PRO A 47 -14.90 -42.02 4.67
CA PRO A 47 -13.56 -41.90 5.26
C PRO A 47 -13.19 -40.43 5.38
N ALA A 48 -12.51 -40.05 6.47
CA ALA A 48 -12.02 -38.70 6.69
C ALA A 48 -11.19 -38.26 5.48
N ALA A 49 -11.83 -37.52 4.57
CA ALA A 49 -11.13 -36.83 3.51
C ALA A 49 -10.19 -35.87 4.23
N HIS A 50 -8.88 -36.11 4.09
CA HIS A 50 -7.88 -35.16 4.53
C HIS A 50 -8.26 -33.80 3.94
N VAL A 51 -8.74 -32.89 4.79
CA VAL A 51 -8.96 -31.50 4.40
C VAL A 51 -7.57 -30.95 4.16
N VAL A 52 -7.14 -30.96 2.90
CA VAL A 52 -5.99 -30.18 2.47
C VAL A 52 -6.45 -28.73 2.61
N SER A 53 -6.16 -28.11 3.76
CA SER A 53 -6.33 -26.67 3.88
C SER A 53 -5.31 -26.05 2.95
N PHE A 54 -5.76 -25.56 1.79
CA PHE A 54 -4.92 -24.73 0.96
C PHE A 54 -4.43 -23.58 1.82
N VAL A 55 -3.12 -23.39 1.86
CA VAL A 55 -2.53 -22.22 2.49
C VAL A 55 -3.05 -21.01 1.73
N HIS A 56 -3.95 -20.25 2.35
CA HIS A 56 -4.42 -19.01 1.78
C HIS A 56 -3.49 -17.89 2.23
N GLY A 57 -3.06 -17.06 1.27
CA GLY A 57 -2.42 -15.79 1.58
C GLY A 57 -3.39 -14.87 2.35
N GLY A 58 -2.85 -13.78 2.89
CA GLY A 58 -3.63 -12.78 3.58
C GLY A 58 -4.66 -12.12 2.66
N GLY A 59 -5.87 -11.89 3.18
CA GLY A 59 -6.93 -11.21 2.45
C GLY A 59 -6.59 -9.74 2.16
N ALA A 60 -7.10 -9.20 1.05
CA ALA A 60 -6.97 -7.77 0.78
C ALA A 60 -7.80 -6.93 1.76
N GLY A 61 -7.28 -5.77 2.16
CA GLY A 61 -8.01 -4.81 2.98
C GLY A 61 -9.13 -4.13 2.19
N GLY A 62 -10.25 -3.84 2.85
CA GLY A 62 -11.28 -2.93 2.33
C GLY A 62 -10.81 -1.48 2.37
N ASP A 63 -11.64 -0.51 1.95
CA ASP A 63 -11.27 0.91 1.96
C ASP A 63 -10.76 1.38 3.35
N GLY A 64 -9.56 1.97 3.39
CA GLY A 64 -8.84 2.32 4.62
C GLY A 64 -8.24 1.15 5.40
N GLY A 65 -8.60 -0.08 5.09
CA GLY A 65 -8.24 -1.29 5.83
C GLY A 65 -6.89 -1.87 5.46
N ALA A 66 -6.19 -2.39 6.47
CA ALA A 66 -4.94 -3.13 6.26
C ALA A 66 -5.18 -4.49 5.58
N GLY A 67 -4.20 -4.95 4.82
CA GLY A 67 -4.15 -6.30 4.29
C GLY A 67 -3.94 -7.31 5.42
N GLY A 68 -4.57 -8.49 5.29
CA GLY A 68 -4.36 -9.59 6.21
C GLY A 68 -2.94 -10.13 6.13
N GLY A 69 -2.41 -10.59 7.26
CA GLY A 69 -1.17 -11.36 7.29
C GLY A 69 -1.40 -12.80 6.83
N GLY A 70 -0.32 -13.50 6.47
CA GLY A 70 -0.40 -14.91 6.13
C GLY A 70 0.92 -15.49 5.66
N LEU A 71 0.85 -16.63 4.98
CA LEU A 71 2.01 -17.21 4.33
C LEU A 71 2.55 -16.31 3.20
N VAL A 72 1.64 -15.59 2.54
CA VAL A 72 1.91 -14.43 1.68
C VAL A 72 1.07 -13.28 2.23
N GLY A 73 1.61 -12.06 2.27
CA GLY A 73 0.91 -10.89 2.78
C GLY A 73 -0.20 -10.39 1.84
N GLY A 74 -1.35 -10.06 2.39
CA GLY A 74 -2.47 -9.46 1.63
C GLY A 74 -2.24 -7.99 1.33
N GLY A 75 -2.75 -7.50 0.20
CA GLY A 75 -2.65 -6.07 -0.13
C GLY A 75 -3.52 -5.19 0.79
N GLY A 76 -3.07 -3.98 1.09
CA GLY A 76 -3.89 -2.97 1.78
C GLY A 76 -4.97 -2.40 0.86
N GLY A 77 -6.13 -2.06 1.43
CA GLY A 77 -7.14 -1.30 0.71
C GLY A 77 -6.75 0.17 0.59
N SER A 78 -7.62 1.03 0.04
CA SER A 78 -7.28 2.44 -0.21
C SER A 78 -6.77 3.16 1.05
N GLY A 79 -5.50 3.56 1.10
CA GLY A 79 -4.87 4.16 2.30
C GLY A 79 -4.40 3.17 3.37
N GLY A 80 -4.77 1.90 3.29
CA GLY A 80 -4.37 0.88 4.25
C GLY A 80 -3.00 0.25 3.93
N SER A 81 -2.32 -0.21 4.97
CA SER A 81 -1.03 -0.89 4.83
C SER A 81 -1.18 -2.32 4.30
N GLY A 82 -0.15 -2.84 3.64
CA GLY A 82 -0.07 -4.25 3.29
C GLY A 82 0.08 -5.15 4.52
N GLY A 83 -0.37 -6.39 4.41
CA GLY A 83 -0.25 -7.40 5.47
C GLY A 83 1.10 -8.09 5.49
N GLY A 84 1.50 -8.58 6.67
CA GLY A 84 2.78 -9.27 6.85
C GLY A 84 2.83 -10.67 6.23
N SER A 85 4.02 -11.18 5.96
CA SER A 85 4.27 -12.46 5.31
C SER A 85 5.27 -13.33 6.07
N VAL A 86 4.88 -14.56 6.38
CA VAL A 86 5.70 -15.50 7.16
C VAL A 86 6.72 -16.24 6.30
N LEU A 87 6.45 -16.53 5.03
CA LEU A 87 7.41 -17.25 4.16
C LEU A 87 7.83 -16.46 2.93
N GLY A 88 7.21 -15.31 2.67
CA GLY A 88 7.23 -14.69 1.35
C GLY A 88 7.52 -13.20 1.38
N VAL A 89 6.84 -12.53 0.44
CA VAL A 89 6.84 -11.08 0.28
C VAL A 89 5.68 -10.49 1.08
N GLY A 90 5.91 -9.40 1.79
CA GLY A 90 4.86 -8.64 2.43
C GLY A 90 3.88 -8.04 1.41
N GLY A 91 2.66 -7.78 1.84
CA GLY A 91 1.63 -7.23 0.97
C GLY A 91 1.94 -5.79 0.54
N ALA A 92 1.47 -5.39 -0.64
CA ALA A 92 1.59 -3.99 -1.06
C ALA A 92 0.62 -3.10 -0.26
N GLY A 93 1.06 -1.89 0.09
CA GLY A 93 0.18 -0.87 0.63
C GLY A 93 -0.79 -0.33 -0.41
N GLY A 94 -1.98 0.06 0.02
CA GLY A 94 -2.89 0.84 -0.83
C GLY A 94 -2.43 2.29 -0.97
N LYS A 95 -3.20 3.11 -1.68
CA LYS A 95 -2.82 4.52 -1.95
C LYS A 95 -2.59 5.33 -0.65
N GLY A 96 -1.34 5.56 -0.29
CA GLY A 96 -0.91 6.26 0.93
C GLY A 96 -0.49 5.32 2.06
N GLY A 97 -0.74 4.02 1.94
CA GLY A 97 -0.40 3.01 2.95
C GLY A 97 0.98 2.41 2.74
N ASN A 98 1.58 1.94 3.83
CA ASN A 98 2.90 1.31 3.80
C ASN A 98 2.81 -0.13 3.26
N GLY A 99 3.90 -0.63 2.70
CA GLY A 99 4.05 -2.06 2.45
C GLY A 99 4.04 -2.84 3.76
N GLY A 100 3.58 -4.09 3.71
CA GLY A 100 3.70 -5.02 4.83
C GLY A 100 5.09 -5.66 4.88
N ASP A 101 5.48 -6.16 6.04
CA ASP A 101 6.77 -6.82 6.21
C ASP A 101 6.74 -8.25 5.68
N GLY A 102 7.86 -8.75 5.19
CA GLY A 102 8.01 -10.15 4.80
C GLY A 102 9.40 -10.66 5.13
N ILE A 103 9.53 -11.95 5.43
CA ILE A 103 10.85 -12.52 5.75
C ILE A 103 11.82 -12.35 4.57
N LEU A 104 11.39 -12.64 3.34
CA LEU A 104 12.25 -12.55 2.15
C LEU A 104 12.32 -11.11 1.62
N SER A 105 11.16 -10.48 1.49
CA SER A 105 11.07 -9.11 1.01
C SER A 105 9.89 -8.39 1.66
N GLY A 106 10.11 -7.12 1.97
CA GLY A 106 9.02 -6.20 2.28
C GLY A 106 8.16 -5.92 1.07
N GLY A 107 6.89 -5.61 1.32
CA GLY A 107 5.94 -5.13 0.33
C GLY A 107 6.23 -3.70 -0.11
N GLY A 108 5.75 -3.31 -1.29
CA GLY A 108 5.86 -1.93 -1.76
C GLY A 108 4.85 -1.00 -1.10
N GLY A 109 5.25 0.23 -0.82
CA GLY A 109 4.34 1.30 -0.37
C GLY A 109 3.46 1.81 -1.51
N GLY A 110 2.22 2.17 -1.19
CA GLY A 110 1.32 2.83 -2.14
C GLY A 110 1.24 4.33 -1.86
N GLY A 111 1.05 5.16 -2.91
CA GLY A 111 0.95 6.62 -2.72
C GLY A 111 2.19 7.17 -2.00
N GLY A 112 2.02 7.89 -0.89
CA GLY A 112 3.12 8.39 -0.04
C GLY A 112 3.63 7.42 1.04
N GLY A 113 3.13 6.19 1.10
CA GLY A 113 3.54 5.21 2.10
C GLY A 113 4.93 4.63 1.85
N GLY A 114 5.62 4.25 2.92
CA GLY A 114 6.92 3.59 2.87
C GLY A 114 6.85 2.11 2.47
N GLY A 115 7.99 1.53 2.10
CA GLY A 115 8.11 0.09 1.90
C GLY A 115 8.09 -0.67 3.22
N GLY A 116 7.68 -1.93 3.18
CA GLY A 116 7.80 -2.83 4.33
C GLY A 116 9.21 -3.39 4.49
N ASP A 117 9.49 -4.04 5.60
CA ASP A 117 10.79 -4.60 5.92
C ASP A 117 10.94 -6.06 5.46
N GLY A 118 12.18 -6.50 5.28
CA GLY A 118 12.51 -7.91 5.01
C GLY A 118 14.00 -8.14 4.83
N VAL A 119 14.43 -9.33 4.38
CA VAL A 119 15.84 -9.49 3.93
C VAL A 119 16.15 -8.52 2.80
N ILE A 120 15.19 -8.31 1.90
CA ILE A 120 15.18 -7.21 0.95
C ILE A 120 14.09 -6.22 1.38
N GLY A 121 14.47 -4.99 1.67
CA GLY A 121 13.51 -3.94 1.98
C GLY A 121 12.57 -3.67 0.81
N GLY A 122 11.30 -3.44 1.10
CA GLY A 122 10.30 -3.06 0.12
C GLY A 122 10.54 -1.65 -0.42
N ASN A 123 10.10 -1.38 -1.66
CA ASN A 123 10.23 -0.02 -2.20
C ASN A 123 9.16 0.91 -1.65
N GLY A 124 9.53 2.16 -1.37
CA GLY A 124 8.59 3.22 -1.01
C GLY A 124 7.68 3.63 -2.18
N GLY A 125 6.49 4.10 -1.84
CA GLY A 125 5.61 4.81 -2.76
C GLY A 125 6.13 6.22 -3.08
N ARG A 126 5.46 6.96 -3.96
CA ARG A 126 5.74 8.38 -4.27
C ARG A 126 5.84 9.25 -2.99
N GLY A 127 7.07 9.55 -2.58
CA GLY A 127 7.37 10.37 -1.40
C GLY A 127 7.61 9.54 -0.13
N GLY A 128 7.37 8.23 -0.20
CA GLY A 128 7.64 7.31 0.88
C GLY A 128 9.05 6.72 0.80
N ASP A 129 9.56 6.37 1.97
CA ASP A 129 10.89 5.80 2.15
C ASP A 129 10.92 4.31 1.77
N GLY A 130 12.09 3.82 1.40
CA GLY A 130 12.30 2.38 1.25
C GLY A 130 12.30 1.68 2.62
N GLY A 131 11.83 0.44 2.65
CA GLY A 131 11.88 -0.40 3.83
C GLY A 131 13.30 -0.89 4.14
N THR A 132 13.51 -1.31 5.37
CA THR A 132 14.80 -1.80 5.85
C THR A 132 15.02 -3.28 5.50
N GLY A 133 16.29 -3.67 5.42
CA GLY A 133 16.65 -5.07 5.23
C GLY A 133 18.14 -5.33 5.23
N LEU A 134 18.55 -6.52 4.80
CA LEU A 134 19.94 -6.77 4.47
C LEU A 134 20.34 -5.92 3.25
N PHE A 135 19.44 -5.86 2.26
CA PHE A 135 19.46 -4.90 1.17
C PHE A 135 18.32 -3.91 1.37
N GLY A 136 18.64 -2.65 1.63
CA GLY A 136 17.64 -1.61 1.83
C GLY A 136 16.79 -1.38 0.58
N GLY A 137 15.49 -1.14 0.79
CA GLY A 137 14.55 -0.85 -0.28
C GLY A 137 14.81 0.51 -0.93
N GLY A 138 14.44 0.66 -2.20
CA GLY A 138 14.49 1.95 -2.88
C GLY A 138 13.34 2.85 -2.45
N ALA A 139 13.59 4.15 -2.34
CA ALA A 139 12.52 5.10 -2.08
C ALA A 139 11.69 5.37 -3.34
N GLY A 140 10.45 5.82 -3.16
CA GLY A 140 9.74 6.48 -4.24
C GLY A 140 10.11 7.96 -4.34
N SER A 141 9.45 8.69 -5.24
CA SER A 141 9.83 10.08 -5.57
C SER A 141 9.84 11.02 -4.36
N GLY A 142 11.01 11.45 -3.89
CA GLY A 142 11.16 12.34 -2.74
C GLY A 142 11.53 11.66 -1.42
N GLY A 143 11.31 10.34 -1.32
CA GLY A 143 11.65 9.57 -0.13
C GLY A 143 13.13 9.22 -0.04
N SER A 144 13.56 8.81 1.14
CA SER A 144 14.88 8.28 1.44
C SER A 144 14.94 6.77 1.23
N GLY A 145 16.11 6.28 0.81
CA GLY A 145 16.33 4.84 0.68
C GLY A 145 16.29 4.13 2.03
N GLY A 146 15.89 2.86 2.02
CA GLY A 146 15.87 2.02 3.21
C GLY A 146 17.26 1.67 3.71
N SER A 147 17.38 1.36 5.00
CA SER A 147 18.67 1.01 5.59
C SER A 147 18.98 -0.48 5.46
N GLY A 148 20.26 -0.82 5.43
CA GLY A 148 20.68 -2.22 5.48
C GLY A 148 22.17 -2.45 5.60
N VAL A 149 22.59 -3.67 5.25
CA VAL A 149 24.01 -3.97 5.04
C VAL A 149 24.50 -3.22 3.80
N ILE A 150 23.67 -3.20 2.76
CA ILE A 150 23.76 -2.27 1.64
C ILE A 150 22.54 -1.35 1.69
N GLY A 151 22.78 -0.04 1.75
CA GLY A 151 21.71 0.95 1.82
C GLY A 151 20.94 1.06 0.50
N GLY A 152 19.64 1.32 0.60
CA GLY A 152 18.76 1.53 -0.54
C GLY A 152 18.90 2.92 -1.15
N ASN A 153 18.45 3.07 -2.39
CA ASN A 153 18.60 4.34 -3.10
C ASN A 153 17.47 5.32 -2.77
N GLY A 154 17.82 6.60 -2.65
CA GLY A 154 16.87 7.69 -2.49
C GLY A 154 16.11 8.02 -3.78
N GLY A 155 14.91 8.55 -3.62
CA GLY A 155 14.13 9.10 -4.72
C GLY A 155 14.61 10.49 -5.12
N LYS A 156 14.00 11.11 -6.15
CA LYS A 156 14.33 12.50 -6.56
C LYS A 156 14.23 13.46 -5.36
N GLY A 157 15.33 14.11 -5.00
CA GLY A 157 15.45 15.00 -3.83
C GLY A 157 15.65 14.30 -2.49
N GLY A 158 15.52 12.97 -2.45
CA GLY A 158 15.67 12.16 -1.25
C GLY A 158 17.05 11.53 -1.12
N ASN A 159 17.42 11.22 0.11
CA ASN A 159 18.74 10.72 0.44
C ASN A 159 18.85 9.20 0.26
N GLY A 160 20.05 8.70 0.03
CA GLY A 160 20.32 7.27 0.13
C GLY A 160 20.16 6.78 1.57
N GLY A 161 19.81 5.50 1.72
CA GLY A 161 19.70 4.85 3.01
C GLY A 161 21.05 4.50 3.63
N PHE A 162 21.06 4.26 4.95
CA PHE A 162 22.27 3.82 5.63
C PHE A 162 22.68 2.42 5.18
N GLY A 163 23.99 2.22 5.04
CA GLY A 163 24.59 0.92 4.75
C GLY A 163 25.72 0.60 5.72
N VAL A 164 25.82 -0.65 6.16
CA VAL A 164 27.02 -1.08 6.90
C VAL A 164 28.22 -1.11 5.94
N PHE A 165 28.15 -1.83 4.83
CA PHE A 165 29.25 -1.84 3.86
C PHE A 165 29.20 -0.63 2.93
N GLN A 166 28.01 -0.31 2.43
CA GLN A 166 27.86 0.72 1.42
C GLN A 166 26.56 1.47 1.64
N GLY A 167 26.64 2.77 1.92
CA GLY A 167 25.48 3.66 1.93
C GLY A 167 24.81 3.70 0.56
N GLY A 168 23.49 3.85 0.54
CA GLY A 168 22.72 3.90 -0.70
C GLY A 168 22.94 5.19 -1.48
N SER A 169 22.65 5.22 -2.77
CA SER A 169 22.83 6.45 -3.56
C SER A 169 21.69 7.44 -3.31
N GLY A 170 21.98 8.73 -3.24
CA GLY A 170 20.97 9.79 -3.26
C GLY A 170 20.31 9.93 -4.64
N GLY A 171 19.04 10.34 -4.66
CA GLY A 171 18.42 10.75 -5.92
C GLY A 171 18.84 12.16 -6.32
N LYS A 172 18.39 12.64 -7.49
CA LYS A 172 18.75 13.99 -8.00
C LYS A 172 18.49 15.08 -6.94
N GLY A 173 19.53 15.81 -6.53
CA GLY A 173 19.48 16.83 -5.46
C GLY A 173 19.54 16.28 -4.03
N GLY A 174 19.51 14.96 -3.84
CA GLY A 174 19.63 14.29 -2.54
C GLY A 174 21.04 13.76 -2.28
N ALA A 175 21.38 13.65 -0.99
CA ALA A 175 22.68 13.17 -0.56
C ALA A 175 22.78 11.64 -0.62
N GLY A 176 23.99 11.12 -0.80
CA GLY A 176 24.27 9.71 -0.58
C GLY A 176 24.03 9.33 0.88
N GLY A 177 23.65 8.07 1.12
CA GLY A 177 23.49 7.53 2.45
C GLY A 177 24.82 7.32 3.17
N LEU A 178 24.80 7.35 4.49
CA LEU A 178 25.97 7.03 5.31
C LEU A 178 26.34 5.56 5.14
N GLY A 179 27.63 5.29 4.91
CA GLY A 179 28.22 3.96 4.99
C GLY A 179 29.09 3.80 6.24
N VAL A 180 29.22 2.61 6.82
CA VAL A 180 30.33 2.40 7.78
C VAL A 180 31.64 2.33 7.00
N LEU A 181 31.74 1.48 5.99
CA LEU A 181 32.94 1.34 5.17
C LEU A 181 32.98 2.33 4.00
N PHE A 182 31.89 2.43 3.24
CA PHE A 182 31.84 3.28 2.05
C PHE A 182 30.55 4.09 2.00
N GLY A 183 30.69 5.42 1.94
CA GLY A 183 29.56 6.33 1.78
C GLY A 183 28.86 6.16 0.43
N GLY A 184 27.56 6.39 0.41
CA GLY A 184 26.74 6.35 -0.81
C GLY A 184 27.09 7.45 -1.79
N LEU A 185 26.84 7.22 -3.08
CA LEU A 185 27.00 8.29 -4.07
C LEU A 185 25.90 9.35 -3.91
N GLY A 186 26.26 10.62 -4.03
CA GLY A 186 25.29 11.70 -4.16
C GLY A 186 24.57 11.64 -5.51
N GLY A 187 23.31 12.07 -5.55
CA GLY A 187 22.63 12.25 -6.83
C GLY A 187 23.11 13.51 -7.56
N GLY A 188 22.66 13.71 -8.80
CA GLY A 188 23.03 14.91 -9.56
C GLY A 188 22.65 16.20 -8.81
N GLY A 189 23.67 16.97 -8.38
CA GLY A 189 23.52 18.18 -7.56
C GLY A 189 23.41 17.96 -6.05
N GLY A 190 23.51 16.71 -5.57
CA GLY A 190 23.53 16.35 -4.15
C GLY A 190 24.92 15.95 -3.66
N ALA A 191 25.12 15.98 -2.34
CA ALA A 191 26.39 15.62 -1.71
C ALA A 191 26.62 14.10 -1.71
N GLY A 192 27.89 13.67 -1.71
CA GLY A 192 28.23 12.29 -1.38
C GLY A 192 27.83 11.93 0.04
N GLY A 193 27.54 10.66 0.29
CA GLY A 193 27.34 10.11 1.62
C GLY A 193 28.67 10.00 2.36
N GLY A 194 28.62 10.17 3.68
CA GLY A 194 29.79 10.00 4.53
C GLY A 194 30.17 8.54 4.71
N SER A 195 31.42 8.31 5.14
CA SER A 195 31.88 7.05 5.71
C SER A 195 32.49 7.29 7.10
N ILE A 196 32.57 6.23 7.91
CA ILE A 196 33.25 6.28 9.21
C ILE A 196 34.76 6.04 9.06
N PHE A 197 35.15 5.27 8.04
CA PHE A 197 36.54 5.03 7.63
C PHE A 197 36.85 5.76 6.32
#